data_AF-A0A2U3NGT3-F1
#
_entry.id   AF-A0A2U3NGT3-F1
#
_cell.length_a   1.000
_cell.length_b   1.000
_cell.length_c   1.000
_cell.angle_alpha   90.00
_cell.angle_beta   90.00
_cell.angle_gamma   90.00
#
_symmetry.space_group_name_H-M   'P 1'
#
loop_
_entity.id
_entity.type
_entity.pdbx_description
1 polymer ?
#
loop_
_entity_poly.entity_id
_entity_poly.type
_entity_poly.pdbx_seq_one_letter_code
_entity_poly.pdbx_strand_id
1 'polypeptide(L)'
;MSVQNRTPSWPGEQLCNSCFYTAMRTHGVCPRCGHDGVLPGRANRTDPKPVCLTCASIPEDYRCRTCAAEGQIYRGGRCARCALRDDLTALIVDGAADPATMSTIVEILCGVERPESILTWKRSPKVRSLLSSLSSGEIPLSHDGLDAVSQRTQEVSHLRSLFEHHGLLPHRDEYLARFESWLTAKLDTIAQPAIRAPVEQFATWHHLRRLRGNSTPGHASERSMLSAKQQVTASDRDDQIPHLAARHPPSHRS
;
A
#
# COMPACT_ATOMS: atom_id res chain seq x y z
N MET A 1 -18.39 -26.68 8.36
CA MET A 1 -19.04 -25.92 9.45
C MET A 1 -19.74 -24.74 8.82
N SER A 2 -21.07 -24.76 8.83
CA SER A 2 -21.94 -23.94 7.99
C SER A 2 -21.79 -22.45 8.29
N VAL A 3 -21.39 -21.68 7.27
CA VAL A 3 -21.47 -20.23 7.28
C VAL A 3 -22.95 -19.87 7.28
N GLN A 4 -23.50 -19.56 8.45
CA GLN A 4 -24.83 -18.96 8.52
C GLN A 4 -24.75 -17.62 7.80
N ASN A 5 -25.22 -17.63 6.56
CA ASN A 5 -25.34 -16.47 5.69
C ASN A 5 -26.52 -15.62 6.21
N ARG A 6 -26.35 -15.01 7.38
CA ARG A 6 -27.32 -14.06 7.93
C ARG A 6 -27.11 -12.74 7.21
N THR A 7 -27.93 -12.49 6.20
CA THR A 7 -28.10 -11.17 5.60
C THR A 7 -28.40 -10.18 6.74
N PRO A 8 -27.64 -9.09 6.91
CA PRO A 8 -27.98 -8.06 7.87
C PRO A 8 -29.23 -7.32 7.39
N SER A 9 -30.40 -7.76 7.85
CA SER A 9 -31.67 -7.06 7.68
C SER A 9 -31.95 -6.21 8.92
N TRP A 10 -32.46 -4.99 8.72
CA TRP A 10 -33.16 -4.30 9.81
C TRP A 10 -34.43 -5.07 10.17
N PRO A 11 -34.92 -5.01 11.41
CA PRO A 11 -36.21 -5.61 11.76
C PRO A 11 -37.32 -5.00 10.91
N GLY A 12 -37.85 -5.78 9.96
CA GLY A 12 -39.01 -5.41 9.12
C GLY A 12 -38.72 -4.93 7.70
N GLU A 13 -37.45 -4.75 7.28
CA GLU A 13 -37.12 -4.38 5.88
C GLU A 13 -36.04 -5.27 5.26
N GLN A 14 -36.28 -5.72 4.02
CA GLN A 14 -35.29 -6.43 3.21
C GLN A 14 -34.26 -5.43 2.66
N LEU A 15 -33.28 -5.08 3.48
CA LEU A 15 -32.15 -4.28 3.03
C LEU A 15 -31.06 -5.19 2.45
N CYS A 16 -30.57 -4.84 1.25
CA CYS A 16 -29.44 -5.54 0.68
C CYS A 16 -28.17 -5.20 1.46
N ASN A 17 -27.16 -6.06 1.37
CA ASN A 17 -25.85 -5.86 1.99
C ASN A 17 -25.30 -4.45 1.73
N SER A 18 -25.29 -3.99 0.47
CA SER A 18 -24.77 -2.66 0.10
C SER A 18 -25.48 -1.51 0.81
N CYS A 19 -26.82 -1.56 0.88
CA CYS A 19 -27.62 -0.54 1.56
C CYS A 19 -27.34 -0.54 3.07
N PHE A 20 -27.24 -1.72 3.68
CA PHE A 20 -26.84 -1.84 5.09
C PHE A 20 -25.45 -1.23 5.35
N TYR A 21 -24.44 -1.58 4.53
CA TYR A 21 -23.08 -1.04 4.66
C TYR A 21 -23.05 0.49 4.48
N THR A 22 -23.84 1.02 3.56
CA THR A 22 -23.92 2.46 3.29
C THR A 22 -24.56 3.19 4.47
N ALA A 23 -25.66 2.65 5.00
CA ALA A 23 -26.33 3.17 6.18
C ALA A 23 -25.40 3.20 7.40
N MET A 24 -24.72 2.09 7.69
CA MET A 24 -23.80 1.97 8.84
C MET A 24 -22.53 2.82 8.72
N ARG A 25 -22.24 3.40 7.56
CA ARG A 25 -21.13 4.36 7.35
C ARG A 25 -21.58 5.82 7.40
N THR A 26 -22.88 6.07 7.53
CA THR A 26 -23.39 7.43 7.66
C THR A 26 -23.22 7.87 9.10
N HIS A 27 -22.42 8.92 9.32
CA HIS A 27 -22.16 9.48 10.65
C HIS A 27 -22.55 10.95 10.73
N GLY A 28 -22.87 11.40 11.94
CA GLY A 28 -23.08 12.80 12.27
C GLY A 28 -24.01 12.98 13.45
N VAL A 29 -24.44 14.22 13.63
CA VAL A 29 -25.38 14.60 14.70
C VAL A 29 -26.82 14.34 14.25
N CYS A 30 -27.53 13.52 15.01
CA CYS A 30 -28.93 13.19 14.76
C CYS A 30 -29.81 14.44 14.87
N PRO A 31 -30.56 14.82 13.83
CA PRO A 31 -31.36 16.05 13.83
C PRO A 31 -32.57 15.99 14.79
N ARG A 32 -32.91 14.83 15.35
CA ARG A 32 -34.06 14.67 16.27
C ARG A 32 -33.67 14.69 17.74
N CYS A 33 -32.54 14.07 18.09
CA CYS A 33 -32.14 13.89 19.50
C CYS A 33 -30.73 14.41 19.83
N GLY A 34 -29.97 14.89 18.84
CA GLY A 34 -28.61 15.39 19.04
C GLY A 34 -27.53 14.32 19.22
N HIS A 35 -27.87 13.03 19.12
CA HIS A 35 -26.89 11.93 19.19
C HIS A 35 -25.83 12.06 18.10
N ASP A 36 -24.55 12.11 18.47
CA ASP A 36 -23.43 12.12 17.54
C ASP A 36 -22.88 10.69 17.38
N GLY A 37 -23.08 10.10 16.20
CA GLY A 37 -22.76 8.71 15.96
C GLY A 37 -23.24 8.22 14.61
N VAL A 38 -23.61 6.94 14.52
CA VAL A 38 -24.17 6.39 13.29
C VAL A 38 -25.60 6.89 13.07
N LEU A 39 -25.92 7.25 11.83
CA LEU A 39 -27.25 7.69 11.40
C LEU A 39 -27.79 6.77 10.29
N PRO A 40 -28.04 5.48 10.59
CA PRO A 40 -28.31 4.51 9.54
C PRO A 40 -29.77 4.46 9.10
N GLY A 41 -30.69 5.02 9.90
CA GLY A 41 -32.12 4.95 9.65
C GLY A 41 -32.68 6.23 9.07
N ARG A 42 -33.99 6.21 8.80
CA ARG A 42 -34.80 7.38 8.43
C ARG A 42 -35.95 7.51 9.43
N ALA A 43 -36.37 8.74 9.72
CA ALA A 43 -37.50 8.97 10.63
C ALA A 43 -38.84 8.51 10.02
N ASN A 44 -38.98 8.61 8.70
CA ASN A 44 -40.09 8.09 7.91
C ASN A 44 -39.65 7.95 6.44
N ARG A 45 -40.53 7.43 5.56
CA ARG A 45 -40.21 7.21 4.14
C ARG A 45 -40.03 8.48 3.30
N THR A 46 -40.62 9.60 3.72
CA THR A 46 -40.64 10.86 2.94
C THR A 46 -39.55 11.83 3.38
N ASP A 47 -38.97 11.67 4.57
CA ASP A 47 -37.87 12.49 5.08
C ASP A 47 -36.51 11.91 4.63
N PRO A 48 -35.77 12.65 3.77
CA PRO A 48 -34.47 12.20 3.31
C PRO A 48 -33.37 12.33 4.38
N LYS A 49 -33.63 12.92 5.55
CA LYS A 49 -32.62 13.11 6.58
C LYS A 49 -32.32 11.82 7.35
N PRO A 50 -31.05 11.40 7.46
CA PRO A 50 -30.68 10.24 8.25
C PRO A 50 -30.82 10.53 9.75
N VAL A 51 -31.19 9.52 10.52
CA VAL A 51 -31.34 9.59 11.99
C VAL A 51 -30.65 8.41 12.67
N CYS A 52 -30.34 8.57 13.96
CA CYS A 52 -29.66 7.53 14.73
C CYS A 52 -30.51 6.27 14.93
N LEU A 53 -29.88 5.19 15.39
CA LEU A 53 -30.50 3.89 15.69
C LEU A 53 -31.77 4.05 16.53
N THR A 54 -31.69 4.80 17.64
CA THR A 54 -32.82 5.01 18.56
C THR A 54 -33.97 5.76 17.89
N CYS A 55 -33.70 6.83 17.14
CA CYS A 55 -34.73 7.63 16.47
C CYS A 55 -35.39 6.92 15.27
N ALA A 56 -34.73 5.90 14.72
CA ALA A 56 -35.28 4.99 13.72
C ALA A 56 -35.87 3.71 14.33
N SER A 57 -35.97 3.63 15.67
CA SER A 57 -36.54 2.47 16.39
C SER A 57 -35.86 1.14 16.07
N ILE A 58 -34.55 1.20 15.85
CA ILE A 58 -33.71 0.04 15.60
C ILE A 58 -33.24 -0.52 16.94
N PRO A 59 -33.54 -1.80 17.28
CA PRO A 59 -33.24 -2.37 18.58
C PRO A 59 -31.81 -2.92 18.72
N GLU A 60 -31.09 -3.20 17.63
CA GLU A 60 -29.76 -3.81 17.71
C GLU A 60 -28.68 -2.85 18.20
N ASP A 61 -27.78 -3.38 19.04
CA ASP A 61 -26.57 -2.67 19.48
C ASP A 61 -25.43 -2.87 18.47
N TYR A 62 -24.97 -1.74 17.92
CA TYR A 62 -23.87 -1.67 16.96
C TYR A 62 -22.61 -1.04 17.56
N ARG A 63 -22.43 -1.12 18.88
CA ARG A 63 -21.21 -0.68 19.55
C ARG A 63 -20.16 -1.78 19.58
N CYS A 64 -18.96 -1.42 19.16
CA CYS A 64 -17.80 -2.29 19.28
C CYS A 64 -17.49 -2.57 20.76
N ARG A 65 -17.41 -3.83 21.16
CA ARG A 65 -17.07 -4.21 22.56
C ARG A 65 -15.65 -3.82 22.99
N THR A 66 -14.77 -3.50 22.04
CA THR A 66 -13.38 -3.12 22.31
C THR A 66 -13.19 -1.60 22.37
N CYS A 67 -13.69 -0.86 21.38
CA CYS A 67 -13.47 0.58 21.29
C CYS A 67 -14.72 1.43 21.51
N ALA A 68 -15.86 0.82 21.83
CA ALA A 68 -17.18 1.44 21.99
C ALA A 68 -17.72 2.20 20.76
N ALA A 69 -16.95 2.33 19.68
CA ALA A 69 -17.37 3.02 18.46
C ALA A 69 -18.63 2.36 17.89
N GLU A 70 -19.60 3.20 17.54
CA GLU A 70 -20.81 2.80 16.83
C GLU A 70 -20.48 2.55 15.36
N GLY A 71 -21.01 1.46 14.80
CA GLY A 71 -20.73 1.09 13.42
C GLY A 71 -21.00 -0.38 13.17
N GLN A 72 -20.72 -0.82 11.96
CA GLN A 72 -20.87 -2.22 11.65
C GLN A 72 -19.96 -3.10 12.53
N ILE A 73 -20.57 -4.12 13.14
CA ILE A 73 -19.86 -5.21 13.80
C ILE A 73 -19.39 -6.20 12.73
N TYR A 74 -18.07 -6.41 12.66
CA TYR A 74 -17.45 -7.29 11.68
C TYR A 74 -17.49 -8.76 12.12
N ARG A 75 -16.99 -9.05 13.33
CA ARG A 75 -17.04 -10.40 13.91
C ARG A 75 -16.92 -10.35 15.43
N GLY A 76 -17.63 -11.23 16.13
CA GLY A 76 -17.51 -11.41 17.57
C GLY A 76 -17.67 -10.11 18.38
N GLY A 77 -18.61 -9.24 18.01
CA GLY A 77 -18.86 -7.97 18.70
C GLY A 77 -17.78 -6.90 18.51
N ARG A 78 -16.84 -7.08 17.57
CA ARG A 78 -15.80 -6.11 17.24
C ARG A 78 -16.04 -5.46 15.88
N CYS A 79 -15.76 -4.17 15.77
CA CYS A 79 -15.74 -3.47 14.49
C CYS A 79 -14.57 -3.96 13.61
N ALA A 80 -14.61 -3.64 12.32
CA ALA A 80 -13.58 -4.06 11.36
C ALA A 80 -12.16 -3.64 11.79
N ARG A 81 -11.99 -2.42 12.32
CA ARG A 81 -10.70 -1.89 12.78
C ARG A 81 -10.13 -2.66 13.99
N CYS A 82 -10.94 -2.95 15.00
CA CYS A 82 -10.50 -3.74 16.15
C CYS A 82 -10.21 -5.18 15.76
N ALA A 83 -11.07 -5.80 14.94
CA ALA A 83 -10.82 -7.14 14.44
C ALA A 83 -9.55 -7.24 13.60
N LEU A 84 -9.24 -6.21 12.80
CA LEU A 84 -8.00 -6.09 12.04
C LEU A 84 -6.78 -5.95 12.95
N ARG A 85 -6.86 -5.08 13.97
CA ARG A 85 -5.79 -4.90 14.96
C ARG A 85 -5.46 -6.22 15.65
N ASP A 86 -6.46 -6.95 16.12
CA ASP A 86 -6.25 -8.25 16.76
C ASP A 86 -5.56 -9.23 15.80
N ASP A 87 -6.03 -9.31 14.54
CA ASP A 87 -5.46 -10.19 13.53
C ASP A 87 -4.00 -9.84 13.17
N LEU A 88 -3.67 -8.56 13.09
CA LEU A 88 -2.31 -8.13 12.76
C LEU A 88 -1.38 -8.24 13.97
N THR A 89 -1.84 -7.92 15.17
CA THR A 89 -1.04 -8.08 16.40
C THR A 89 -0.59 -9.53 16.54
N ALA A 90 -1.52 -10.47 16.42
CA ALA A 90 -1.21 -11.91 16.45
C ALA A 90 -0.32 -12.39 15.29
N LEU A 91 -0.29 -11.66 14.16
CA LEU A 91 0.47 -12.05 12.97
C LEU A 91 1.89 -11.48 12.96
N ILE A 92 2.07 -10.24 13.41
CA ILE A 92 3.34 -9.51 13.24
C ILE A 92 3.91 -8.89 14.50
N VAL A 93 3.16 -8.80 15.61
CA VAL A 93 3.68 -8.21 16.86
C VAL A 93 4.07 -9.32 17.84
N ASP A 94 3.21 -10.32 17.99
CA ASP A 94 3.45 -11.45 18.89
C ASP A 94 4.67 -12.25 18.41
N GLY A 95 5.77 -12.20 19.17
CA GLY A 95 7.02 -12.89 18.84
C GLY A 95 7.90 -12.16 17.80
N ALA A 96 7.61 -10.89 17.50
CA ALA A 96 8.42 -10.09 16.57
C ALA A 96 9.84 -9.85 17.08
N ALA A 97 10.79 -9.74 16.14
CA ALA A 97 12.16 -9.29 16.43
C ALA A 97 12.20 -7.84 16.92
N ASP A 98 11.31 -6.99 16.40
CA ASP A 98 11.08 -5.62 16.87
C ASP A 98 9.57 -5.35 17.06
N PRO A 99 9.03 -5.65 18.25
CA PRO A 99 7.61 -5.45 18.54
C PRO A 99 7.16 -3.99 18.48
N ALA A 100 8.06 -3.03 18.72
CA ALA A 100 7.72 -1.61 18.70
C ALA A 100 7.44 -1.16 17.26
N THR A 101 8.36 -1.44 16.34
CA THR A 101 8.17 -1.12 14.91
C THR A 101 6.96 -1.86 14.34
N MET A 102 6.76 -3.14 14.69
CA MET A 102 5.59 -3.89 14.22
C MET A 102 4.28 -3.31 14.77
N SER A 103 4.26 -2.83 16.02
CA SER A 103 3.08 -2.14 16.57
C SER A 103 2.76 -0.85 15.80
N THR A 104 3.77 -0.07 15.42
CA THR A 104 3.59 1.10 14.53
C THR A 104 2.99 0.71 13.18
N ILE A 105 3.45 -0.38 12.57
CA ILE A 105 2.85 -0.91 11.33
C ILE A 105 1.39 -1.29 11.54
N VAL A 106 1.06 -1.97 12.65
CA VAL A 106 -0.34 -2.30 12.98
C VAL A 106 -1.19 -1.03 13.10
N GLU A 107 -0.69 0.01 13.76
CA GLU A 107 -1.39 1.29 13.89
C GLU A 107 -1.67 1.93 12.54
N ILE A 108 -0.65 2.01 11.68
CA ILE A 108 -0.78 2.56 10.32
C ILE A 108 -1.84 1.80 9.52
N LEU A 109 -1.73 0.47 9.46
CA LEU A 109 -2.66 -0.37 8.70
C LEU A 109 -4.08 -0.30 9.25
N CYS A 110 -4.24 -0.07 10.55
CA CYS A 110 -5.55 0.12 11.18
C CYS A 110 -6.09 1.55 11.03
N GLY A 111 -5.22 2.54 10.76
CA GLY A 111 -5.53 3.95 10.62
C GLY A 111 -6.19 4.32 9.30
N VAL A 112 -6.16 3.43 8.30
CA VAL A 112 -6.81 3.67 7.01
C VAL A 112 -8.32 3.89 7.17
N GLU A 113 -8.88 4.65 6.23
CA GLU A 113 -10.31 4.98 6.20
C GLU A 113 -11.18 3.72 6.12
N ARG A 114 -10.75 2.74 5.32
CA ARG A 114 -11.51 1.51 5.03
C ARG A 114 -10.75 0.25 5.49
N PRO A 115 -10.80 -0.13 6.78
CA PRO A 115 -10.09 -1.29 7.32
C PRO A 115 -10.48 -2.63 6.65
N GLU A 116 -11.65 -2.72 6.04
CA GLU A 116 -12.11 -3.90 5.30
C GLU A 116 -11.26 -4.21 4.06
N SER A 117 -10.66 -3.17 3.46
CA SER A 117 -9.71 -3.33 2.36
C SER A 117 -8.46 -4.07 2.83
N ILE A 118 -7.91 -3.70 3.98
CA ILE A 118 -6.75 -4.35 4.60
C ILE A 118 -7.11 -5.75 5.10
N LEU A 119 -8.30 -5.94 5.68
CA LEU A 119 -8.81 -7.27 6.05
C LEU A 119 -8.90 -8.22 4.84
N THR A 120 -9.22 -7.70 3.66
CA THR A 120 -9.26 -8.48 2.41
C THR A 120 -7.86 -8.72 1.87
N TRP A 121 -7.04 -7.67 1.80
CA TRP A 121 -5.66 -7.70 1.31
C TRP A 121 -4.79 -8.68 2.12
N LYS A 122 -4.86 -8.65 3.45
CA LYS A 122 -4.09 -9.53 4.34
C LYS A 122 -4.47 -11.01 4.24
N ARG A 123 -5.54 -11.38 3.52
CA ARG A 123 -5.89 -12.79 3.28
C ARG A 123 -4.97 -13.44 2.25
N SER A 124 -4.30 -12.65 1.41
CA SER A 124 -3.33 -13.16 0.45
C SER A 124 -2.20 -13.89 1.19
N PRO A 125 -1.91 -15.16 0.85
CA PRO A 125 -0.78 -15.88 1.45
C PRO A 125 0.56 -15.17 1.26
N LYS A 126 0.74 -14.49 0.11
CA LYS A 126 1.94 -13.71 -0.19
C LYS A 126 2.10 -12.52 0.76
N VAL A 127 1.00 -11.80 1.03
CA VAL A 127 1.00 -10.69 1.99
C VAL A 127 1.30 -11.17 3.39
N ARG A 128 0.69 -12.29 3.81
CA ARG A 128 0.96 -12.87 5.13
C ARG A 128 2.42 -13.28 5.27
N SER A 129 2.98 -13.95 4.27
CA SER A 129 4.40 -14.33 4.26
C SER A 129 5.31 -13.11 4.37
N LEU A 130 5.04 -12.06 3.58
CA LEU A 130 5.82 -10.83 3.62
C LEU A 130 5.76 -10.15 4.99
N LEU A 131 4.56 -10.02 5.57
CA LEU A 131 4.35 -9.45 6.90
C LEU A 131 5.05 -10.26 8.00
N SER A 132 5.00 -11.60 7.93
CA SER A 132 5.68 -12.47 8.89
C SER A 132 7.21 -12.42 8.73
N SER A 133 7.75 -12.37 7.51
CA SER A 133 9.20 -12.24 7.30
C SER A 133 9.75 -10.86 7.69
N LEU A 134 8.93 -9.80 7.61
CA LEU A 134 9.26 -8.49 8.21
C LEU A 134 9.26 -8.58 9.74
N SER A 135 8.26 -9.25 10.33
CA SER A 135 8.13 -9.42 11.78
C SER A 135 9.29 -10.23 12.39
N SER A 136 9.71 -11.30 11.72
CA SER A 136 10.83 -12.14 12.17
C SER A 136 12.20 -11.49 11.96
N GLY A 137 12.27 -10.39 11.19
CA GLY A 137 13.53 -9.75 10.79
C GLY A 137 14.30 -10.50 9.69
N GLU A 138 13.72 -11.55 9.09
CA GLU A 138 14.29 -12.22 7.91
C GLU A 138 14.45 -11.23 6.75
N ILE A 139 13.49 -10.32 6.61
CA ILE A 139 13.57 -9.20 5.68
C ILE A 139 13.71 -7.92 6.49
N PRO A 140 14.76 -7.12 6.26
CA PRO A 140 14.88 -5.82 6.90
C PRO A 140 13.76 -4.89 6.39
N LEU A 141 13.22 -4.05 7.27
CA LEU A 141 12.31 -2.96 6.89
C LEU A 141 13.11 -1.86 6.16
N SER A 142 13.40 -2.12 4.89
CA SER A 142 14.13 -1.22 4.01
C SER A 142 13.66 -1.40 2.57
N HIS A 143 14.02 -0.43 1.73
CA HIS A 143 13.77 -0.51 0.28
C HIS A 143 14.36 -1.77 -0.34
N ASP A 144 15.60 -2.08 0.03
CA ASP A 144 16.33 -3.24 -0.49
C ASP A 144 15.75 -4.56 0.04
N GLY A 145 15.34 -4.60 1.30
CA GLY A 145 14.66 -5.76 1.87
C GLY A 145 13.35 -6.09 1.14
N LEU A 146 12.55 -5.06 0.84
CA LEU A 146 11.33 -5.23 0.05
C LEU A 146 11.64 -5.64 -1.41
N ASP A 147 12.70 -5.10 -2.01
CA ASP A 147 13.11 -5.45 -3.39
C ASP A 147 13.57 -6.92 -3.51
N ALA A 148 14.18 -7.48 -2.45
CA ALA A 148 14.64 -8.86 -2.42
C ALA A 148 13.50 -9.89 -2.51
N VAL A 149 12.31 -9.55 -2.01
CA VAL A 149 11.12 -10.41 -2.09
C VAL A 149 10.54 -10.41 -3.48
N SER A 150 10.25 -9.20 -3.99
CA SER A 150 9.81 -9.00 -5.36
C SER A 150 9.75 -7.51 -5.68
N GLN A 151 10.46 -7.11 -6.73
CA GLN A 151 10.36 -5.75 -7.28
C GLN A 151 9.04 -5.48 -8.03
N ARG A 152 8.19 -6.50 -8.26
CA ARG A 152 7.11 -6.45 -9.27
C ARG A 152 5.72 -6.85 -8.78
N THR A 153 5.56 -7.21 -7.51
CA THR A 153 4.23 -7.54 -6.97
C THR A 153 3.53 -6.27 -6.50
N GLN A 154 2.26 -6.13 -6.86
CA GLN A 154 1.43 -4.99 -6.47
C GLN A 154 1.37 -4.83 -4.95
N GLU A 155 1.48 -5.92 -4.21
CA GLU A 155 1.45 -5.95 -2.75
C GLU A 155 2.68 -5.30 -2.12
N VAL A 156 3.88 -5.50 -2.70
CA VAL A 156 5.12 -4.87 -2.21
C VAL A 156 5.12 -3.38 -2.53
N SER A 157 4.73 -2.98 -3.75
CA SER A 157 4.61 -1.57 -4.11
C SER A 157 3.60 -0.83 -3.24
N HIS A 158 2.46 -1.47 -2.92
CA HIS A 158 1.47 -0.87 -2.03
C HIS A 158 2.02 -0.66 -0.62
N LEU A 159 2.68 -1.67 -0.04
CA LEU A 159 3.30 -1.56 1.28
C LEU A 159 4.39 -0.51 1.32
N ARG A 160 5.26 -0.46 0.29
CA ARG A 160 6.31 0.54 0.21
C ARG A 160 5.74 1.95 0.19
N SER A 161 4.77 2.22 -0.68
CA SER A 161 4.12 3.52 -0.76
C SER A 161 3.49 3.93 0.57
N LEU A 162 2.85 2.97 1.27
CA LEU A 162 2.27 3.19 2.59
C LEU A 162 3.35 3.47 3.65
N PHE A 163 4.44 2.72 3.69
CA PHE A 163 5.54 2.94 4.63
C PHE A 163 6.29 4.25 4.38
N GLU A 164 6.48 4.65 3.12
CA GLU A 164 7.01 5.97 2.78
C GLU A 164 6.08 7.09 3.25
N HIS A 165 4.78 6.96 2.98
CA HIS A 165 3.79 7.97 3.37
C HIS A 165 3.75 8.21 4.88
N HIS A 166 3.94 7.15 5.68
CA HIS A 166 3.97 7.21 7.13
C HIS A 166 5.38 7.38 7.73
N GLY A 167 6.41 7.61 6.91
CA GLY A 167 7.77 7.90 7.35
C GLY A 167 8.56 6.70 7.91
N LEU A 168 8.06 5.48 7.72
CA LEU A 168 8.79 4.24 8.07
C LEU A 168 9.90 3.93 7.07
N LEU A 169 9.78 4.42 5.83
CA LEU A 169 10.81 4.36 4.82
C LEU A 169 11.11 5.77 4.31
N PRO A 170 12.37 6.10 3.99
CA PRO A 170 12.68 7.35 3.31
C PRO A 170 12.03 7.33 1.92
N HIS A 171 11.58 8.50 1.45
CA HIS A 171 11.05 8.60 0.09
C HIS A 171 12.10 8.18 -0.95
N ARG A 172 11.71 7.34 -1.91
CA ARG A 172 12.59 6.85 -2.98
C ARG A 172 11.94 7.08 -4.34
N ASP A 173 12.72 7.55 -5.30
CA ASP A 173 12.30 7.53 -6.69
C ASP A 173 12.29 6.08 -7.19
N GLU A 174 11.10 5.47 -7.20
CA GLU A 174 10.93 4.09 -7.65
C GLU A 174 11.34 3.86 -9.11
N TYR A 175 11.24 4.87 -9.98
CA TYR A 175 11.61 4.75 -11.38
C TYR A 175 13.12 4.76 -11.55
N LEU A 176 13.83 5.63 -10.83
CA LEU A 176 15.28 5.63 -10.77
C LEU A 176 15.80 4.31 -10.21
N ALA A 177 15.25 3.85 -9.08
CA ALA A 177 15.58 2.58 -8.47
C ALA A 177 15.43 1.39 -9.44
N ARG A 178 14.28 1.33 -10.15
CA ARG A 178 14.03 0.30 -11.16
C ARG A 178 14.96 0.40 -12.37
N PHE A 179 15.48 1.58 -12.69
CA PHE A 179 16.49 1.75 -13.73
C PHE A 179 17.85 1.23 -13.25
N GLU A 180 18.26 1.56 -12.04
CA GLU A 180 19.53 1.11 -11.43
C GLU A 180 19.59 -0.42 -11.30
N SER A 181 18.53 -1.06 -10.77
CA SER A 181 18.49 -2.53 -10.69
C SER A 181 18.51 -3.20 -12.06
N TRP A 182 17.80 -2.62 -13.04
CA TRP A 182 17.80 -3.14 -14.41
C TRP A 182 19.16 -2.98 -15.09
N LEU A 183 19.82 -1.84 -14.91
CA LEU A 183 21.13 -1.57 -15.48
C LEU A 183 22.16 -2.56 -14.93
N THR A 184 22.14 -2.79 -13.61
CA THR A 184 23.00 -3.78 -12.95
C THR A 184 22.82 -5.17 -13.56
N ALA A 185 21.57 -5.64 -13.63
CA ALA A 185 21.24 -6.93 -14.24
C ALA A 185 21.65 -7.01 -15.72
N LYS A 186 21.53 -5.91 -16.48
CA LYS A 186 21.94 -5.85 -17.88
C LYS A 186 23.46 -5.95 -18.01
N LEU A 187 24.21 -5.21 -17.21
CA LEU A 187 25.68 -5.25 -17.21
C LEU A 187 26.19 -6.65 -16.84
N ASP A 188 25.50 -7.36 -15.95
CA ASP A 188 25.84 -8.74 -15.57
C ASP A 188 25.64 -9.75 -16.70
N THR A 189 24.81 -9.44 -17.71
CA THR A 189 24.72 -10.27 -18.93
C THR A 189 25.89 -10.08 -19.90
N ILE A 190 26.68 -9.01 -19.74
CA ILE A 190 27.80 -8.69 -20.63
C ILE A 190 29.09 -9.29 -20.05
N ALA A 191 29.52 -10.41 -20.61
CA ALA A 191 30.69 -11.15 -20.14
C ALA A 191 32.03 -10.47 -20.45
N GLN A 192 32.09 -9.66 -21.52
CA GLN A 192 33.34 -9.04 -21.99
C GLN A 192 33.59 -7.69 -21.28
N PRO A 193 34.65 -7.54 -20.47
CA PRO A 193 34.91 -6.29 -19.75
C PRO A 193 35.11 -5.07 -20.66
N ALA A 194 35.67 -5.28 -21.85
CA ALA A 194 35.89 -4.24 -22.86
C ALA A 194 34.58 -3.65 -23.42
N ILE A 195 33.49 -4.41 -23.37
CA ILE A 195 32.14 -3.99 -23.80
C ILE A 195 31.36 -3.45 -22.59
N ARG A 196 31.51 -4.09 -21.42
CA ARG A 196 30.82 -3.72 -20.19
C ARG A 196 31.14 -2.31 -19.72
N ALA A 197 32.42 -1.94 -19.65
CA ALA A 197 32.84 -0.65 -19.11
C ALA A 197 32.31 0.56 -19.90
N PRO A 198 32.35 0.57 -21.25
CA PRO A 198 31.74 1.64 -22.04
C PRO A 198 30.21 1.73 -21.90
N VAL A 199 29.51 0.59 -21.86
CA VAL A 199 28.04 0.54 -21.67
C VAL A 199 27.65 1.10 -20.30
N GLU A 200 28.38 0.72 -19.26
CA GLU A 200 28.19 1.24 -17.90
C GLU A 200 28.44 2.74 -17.83
N GLN A 201 29.51 3.22 -18.45
CA GLN A 201 29.87 4.63 -18.47
C GLN A 201 28.81 5.46 -19.23
N PHE A 202 28.36 4.98 -20.38
CA PHE A 202 27.27 5.59 -21.15
C PHE A 202 25.97 5.67 -20.33
N ALA A 203 25.54 4.56 -19.75
CA ALA A 203 24.32 4.52 -18.94
C ALA A 203 24.43 5.43 -17.70
N THR A 204 25.60 5.47 -17.06
CA THR A 204 25.86 6.30 -15.87
C THR A 204 25.81 7.79 -16.21
N TRP A 205 26.44 8.19 -17.32
CA TRP A 205 26.63 9.61 -17.65
C TRP A 205 25.41 10.21 -18.35
N HIS A 206 24.77 9.47 -19.26
CA HIS A 206 23.63 9.98 -20.04
C HIS A 206 22.28 9.80 -19.33
N HIS A 207 22.08 8.68 -18.63
CA HIS A 207 20.78 8.33 -18.08
C HIS A 207 20.72 8.51 -16.57
N LEU A 208 21.66 7.93 -15.82
CA LEU A 208 21.63 8.00 -14.36
C LEU A 208 21.75 9.42 -13.82
N ARG A 209 22.67 10.22 -14.36
CA ARG A 209 22.82 11.63 -13.94
C ARG A 209 21.53 12.45 -14.17
N ARG A 210 20.88 12.26 -15.33
CA ARG A 210 19.64 12.95 -15.67
C ARG A 210 18.47 12.46 -14.83
N LEU A 211 18.35 11.15 -14.62
CA LEU A 211 17.31 10.57 -13.78
C LEU A 211 17.47 11.05 -12.34
N ARG A 212 18.67 10.95 -11.75
CA ARG A 212 18.98 11.47 -10.40
C ARG A 212 18.72 12.98 -10.24
N GLY A 213 19.04 13.77 -11.26
CA GLY A 213 18.75 15.21 -11.25
C GLY A 213 17.26 15.55 -11.34
N ASN A 214 16.45 14.66 -11.92
CA ASN A 214 15.00 14.81 -12.05
C ASN A 214 14.20 14.05 -10.98
N SER A 215 14.88 13.26 -10.14
CA SER A 215 14.31 12.55 -8.98
C SER A 215 13.94 13.54 -7.88
N THR A 216 12.91 14.34 -8.13
CA THR A 216 12.22 15.14 -7.11
C THR A 216 11.01 14.35 -6.62
N PRO A 217 10.70 14.38 -5.30
CA PRO A 217 9.54 13.67 -4.77
C PRO A 217 8.27 13.97 -5.57
N GLY A 218 7.69 12.93 -6.19
CA GLY A 218 6.46 13.03 -6.98
C GLY A 218 6.58 13.49 -8.44
N HIS A 219 7.78 13.63 -9.01
CA HIS A 219 7.98 14.07 -10.42
C HIS A 219 8.71 13.07 -11.33
N ALA A 220 9.00 11.87 -10.82
CA ALA A 220 9.65 10.83 -11.59
C ALA A 220 8.71 10.21 -12.64
N SER A 221 9.19 9.99 -13.86
CA SER A 221 8.37 9.56 -15.01
C SER A 221 8.72 8.17 -15.52
N GLU A 222 7.72 7.29 -15.56
CA GLU A 222 7.81 5.96 -16.19
C GLU A 222 8.32 6.00 -17.63
N ARG A 223 7.89 7.00 -18.41
CA ARG A 223 8.31 7.19 -19.81
C ARG A 223 9.80 7.47 -19.93
N SER A 224 10.38 8.24 -19.01
CA SER A 224 11.82 8.52 -18.97
C SER A 224 12.62 7.25 -18.66
N MET A 225 12.13 6.40 -17.75
CA MET A 225 12.77 5.11 -17.45
C MET A 225 12.71 4.15 -18.65
N LEU A 226 11.53 4.02 -19.30
CA LEU A 226 11.36 3.15 -20.47
C LEU A 226 12.23 3.59 -21.65
N SER A 227 12.33 4.90 -21.91
CA SER A 227 13.20 5.45 -22.94
C SER A 227 14.69 5.18 -22.66
N ALA A 228 15.12 5.35 -21.41
CA ALA A 228 16.49 5.04 -21.01
C ALA A 228 16.83 3.54 -21.17
N LYS A 229 15.90 2.65 -20.82
CA LYS A 229 16.06 1.20 -21.03
C LYS A 229 16.22 0.83 -22.49
N GLN A 230 15.42 1.43 -23.38
CA GLN A 230 15.51 1.19 -24.81
C GLN A 230 16.86 1.63 -25.38
N GLN A 231 17.35 2.82 -24.99
CA GLN A 231 18.64 3.33 -25.48
C GLN A 231 19.82 2.47 -25.00
N VAL A 232 19.84 2.07 -23.72
CA VAL A 232 20.89 1.17 -23.21
C VAL A 232 20.82 -0.23 -23.84
N THR A 233 19.62 -0.73 -24.16
CA THR A 233 19.47 -2.02 -24.87
C THR A 233 19.94 -1.95 -26.32
N ALA A 234 19.76 -0.79 -26.97
CA ALA A 234 20.26 -0.57 -28.33
C ALA A 234 21.80 -0.48 -28.37
N SER A 235 22.42 0.17 -27.37
CA SER A 235 23.88 0.28 -27.26
C SER A 235 24.62 -1.05 -27.10
N ASP A 236 23.94 -2.10 -26.63
CA ASP A 236 24.49 -3.45 -26.46
C ASP A 236 24.38 -4.31 -27.75
N ARG A 237 23.48 -3.95 -28.67
CA ARG A 237 23.24 -4.70 -29.92
C ARG A 237 24.10 -4.23 -31.09
N ASP A 238 24.56 -2.98 -31.05
CA ASP A 238 25.39 -2.39 -32.09
C ASP A 238 26.86 -2.45 -31.70
N ASP A 239 27.70 -2.98 -32.59
CA ASP A 239 29.17 -3.06 -32.53
C ASP A 239 29.86 -1.66 -32.60
N GLN A 240 29.19 -0.63 -32.09
CA GLN A 240 29.48 0.80 -32.30
C GLN A 240 29.91 1.52 -31.02
N ILE A 241 30.51 0.76 -30.10
CA ILE A 241 31.03 1.25 -28.82
C ILE A 241 32.13 2.34 -28.98
N PRO A 242 33.04 2.31 -29.97
CA PRO A 242 34.06 3.36 -30.08
C PRO A 242 33.53 4.73 -30.54
N HIS A 243 32.38 4.79 -31.23
CA HIS A 243 31.92 6.03 -31.88
C HIS A 243 30.94 6.86 -31.04
N LEU A 244 30.24 6.25 -30.06
CA LEU A 244 29.33 6.98 -29.16
C LEU A 244 30.09 7.72 -28.04
N ALA A 245 31.20 7.15 -27.55
CA ALA A 245 32.09 7.82 -26.58
C ALA A 245 32.87 8.99 -27.21
N ALA A 246 33.11 8.97 -28.52
CA ALA A 246 33.91 9.99 -29.23
C ALA A 246 33.13 11.26 -29.62
N ARG A 247 31.79 11.26 -29.58
CA ARG A 247 30.99 12.43 -30.01
C ARG A 247 30.87 13.52 -28.94
N HIS A 248 31.20 13.23 -27.67
CA HIS A 248 31.19 14.22 -26.59
C HIS A 248 32.31 13.97 -25.57
N PRO A 249 33.50 14.58 -25.74
CA PRO A 249 34.56 14.50 -24.74
C PRO A 249 34.12 15.20 -23.43
N PRO A 250 34.69 14.81 -22.27
CA PRO A 250 34.39 15.44 -21.00
C PRO A 250 34.67 16.94 -21.10
N SER A 251 33.69 17.77 -20.77
CA SER A 251 33.95 19.17 -20.50
C SER A 251 34.76 19.24 -19.20
N HIS A 252 36.08 19.38 -19.36
CA HIS A 252 36.95 19.82 -18.28
C HIS A 252 36.44 21.20 -17.83
N ARG A 253 35.90 21.27 -16.61
CA ARG A 253 35.87 22.52 -15.85
C ARG A 253 37.02 22.45 -14.85
N SER A 254 37.97 23.36 -15.04
CA SER A 254 38.96 23.80 -14.06
C SER A 254 38.30 24.28 -12.76
#